data_AF-A0A355VB15-F1
#
_entry.id   AF-A0A355VB15-F1
#
_cell.length_a   1.000
_cell.length_b   1.000
_cell.length_c   1.000
_cell.angle_alpha   90.00
_cell.angle_beta   90.00
_cell.angle_gamma   90.00
#
_symmetry.space_group_name_H-M   'P 1'
#
loop_
_entity.id
_entity.type
_entity.pdbx_description
1 polymer ?
#
loop_
_entity_poly.entity_id
_entity_poly.type
_entity_poly.pdbx_seq_one_letter_code
_entity_poly.pdbx_strand_id
1 'polypeptide(L)'
;MIQLIGTLSLIWLLLWAGLALLFALLYPLLRRVVLGIHPQHGSLLLLLYWAAPALVGLLASSLLFVSQADGRLISAHCHGACEEHVPLLSVDALAIGGLVIAGLLVLVLLFNFLQQLAKGRSMFKQFELMTETRPGFRFLDAREPAVFTLGWWSPRVFISRGLLESCSREQLAVILDHEQAHRQRKDNLRLLLGRVFTLFVPGDRGRQIRHDMHLLCEEACDFVAGG
;
A
#
# COMPACT_ATOMS: atom_id res chain seq x y z
N MET A 1 24.87 18.95 -5.02
CA MET A 1 23.53 18.55 -4.49
C MET A 1 22.68 17.81 -5.51
N ILE A 2 22.47 18.33 -6.73
CA ILE A 2 21.64 17.68 -7.77
C ILE A 2 22.18 16.30 -8.16
N GLN A 3 23.47 16.16 -8.45
CA GLN A 3 24.09 14.88 -8.78
C GLN A 3 23.92 13.83 -7.67
N LEU A 4 24.09 14.24 -6.41
CA LEU A 4 23.91 13.38 -5.25
C LEU A 4 22.47 12.84 -5.15
N ILE A 5 21.49 13.75 -5.14
CA ILE A 5 20.06 13.38 -5.02
C ILE A 5 19.61 12.58 -6.24
N GLY A 6 20.03 12.97 -7.44
CA GLY A 6 19.70 12.28 -8.68
C GLY A 6 20.28 10.86 -8.74
N THR A 7 21.53 10.69 -8.30
CA THR A 7 22.18 9.37 -8.24
C THR A 7 21.52 8.47 -7.20
N LEU A 8 21.26 8.99 -6.00
CA LEU A 8 20.51 8.27 -4.95
C LEU A 8 19.13 7.85 -5.47
N SER A 9 18.41 8.78 -6.10
CA SER A 9 17.07 8.52 -6.65
C SER A 9 17.10 7.43 -7.72
N LEU A 10 18.07 7.46 -8.63
CA LEU A 10 18.20 6.43 -9.67
C LEU A 10 18.50 5.07 -9.06
N ILE A 11 19.49 4.99 -8.16
CA ILE A 11 19.87 3.74 -7.50
C ILE A 11 18.67 3.16 -6.75
N TRP A 12 17.96 3.99 -5.99
CA TRP A 12 16.76 3.56 -5.27
C TRP A 12 15.68 3.01 -6.19
N LEU A 13 15.37 3.69 -7.30
CA LEU A 13 14.37 3.24 -8.27
C LEU A 13 14.75 1.91 -8.91
N LEU A 14 16.01 1.75 -9.31
CA LEU A 14 16.52 0.50 -9.89
C LEU A 14 16.47 -0.64 -8.88
N LEU A 15 16.86 -0.40 -7.63
CA LEU A 15 16.76 -1.38 -6.55
C LEU A 15 15.31 -1.77 -6.26
N TRP A 16 14.41 -0.79 -6.14
CA TRP A 16 12.99 -1.08 -5.92
C TRP A 16 12.41 -1.90 -7.07
N ALA A 17 12.63 -1.50 -8.32
CA ALA A 17 12.15 -2.25 -9.48
C ALA A 17 12.73 -3.66 -9.54
N GLY A 18 14.05 -3.81 -9.39
CA GLY A 18 14.72 -5.11 -9.42
C GLY A 18 14.27 -6.04 -8.31
N LEU A 19 14.20 -5.55 -7.06
CA LEU A 19 13.74 -6.33 -5.91
C LEU A 19 12.24 -6.67 -6.03
N ALA A 20 11.40 -5.76 -6.53
CA ALA A 20 9.97 -6.03 -6.72
C ALA A 20 9.75 -7.14 -7.75
N LEU A 21 10.52 -7.14 -8.84
CA LEU A 21 10.47 -8.22 -9.84
C LEU A 21 10.97 -9.54 -9.26
N LEU A 22 12.06 -9.53 -8.50
CA LEU A 22 12.55 -10.73 -7.79
C LEU A 22 11.49 -11.28 -6.83
N PHE A 23 10.88 -10.41 -6.02
CA PHE A 23 9.81 -10.79 -5.08
C PHE A 23 8.59 -11.33 -5.82
N ALA A 24 8.27 -10.81 -7.01
CA ALA A 24 7.20 -11.33 -7.86
C ALA A 24 7.51 -12.69 -8.48
N LEU A 25 8.78 -12.99 -8.77
CA LEU A 25 9.20 -14.32 -9.21
C LEU A 25 9.14 -15.34 -8.08
N LEU A 26 9.46 -14.93 -6.85
CA LEU A 26 9.43 -15.79 -5.66
C LEU A 26 8.02 -15.95 -5.05
N TYR A 27 7.12 -15.00 -5.30
CA TYR A 27 5.79 -14.97 -4.71
C TYR A 27 4.97 -16.26 -4.91
N PRO A 28 4.94 -16.92 -6.09
CA PRO A 28 4.19 -18.17 -6.26
C PRO A 28 4.60 -19.28 -5.28
N LEU A 29 5.87 -19.32 -4.87
CA LEU A 29 6.37 -20.29 -3.90
C LEU A 29 5.87 -19.98 -2.48
N LEU A 30 5.79 -18.70 -2.14
CA LEU A 30 5.34 -18.21 -0.84
C LEU A 30 3.82 -18.12 -0.74
N ARG A 31 3.11 -17.99 -1.87
CA ARG A 31 1.66 -17.72 -1.93
C ARG A 31 0.85 -18.72 -1.12
N ARG A 32 1.16 -20.03 -1.25
CA ARG A 32 0.45 -21.08 -0.51
C ARG A 32 0.62 -20.94 1.00
N VAL A 33 1.82 -20.57 1.44
CA VAL A 33 2.11 -20.35 2.87
C VAL A 33 1.37 -19.12 3.35
N VAL A 34 1.46 -18.00 2.63
CA VAL A 34 0.82 -16.72 3.00
C VAL A 34 -0.70 -16.85 3.10
N LEU A 35 -1.34 -17.53 2.14
CA LEU A 35 -2.78 -17.78 2.17
C LEU A 35 -3.20 -18.80 3.24
N GLY A 36 -2.26 -19.56 3.80
CA GLY A 36 -2.51 -20.46 4.93
C GLY A 36 -2.26 -19.82 6.30
N ILE A 37 -1.76 -18.57 6.35
CA ILE A 37 -1.56 -17.85 7.61
C ILE A 37 -2.93 -17.47 8.20
N HIS A 38 -3.00 -17.40 9.53
CA HIS A 38 -4.18 -16.94 10.25
C HIS A 38 -4.77 -15.66 9.60
N PRO A 39 -6.08 -15.63 9.26
CA PRO A 39 -6.70 -14.58 8.45
C PRO A 39 -6.41 -13.16 8.96
N GLN A 40 -6.46 -12.96 10.29
CA GLN A 40 -6.22 -11.66 10.91
C GLN A 40 -4.89 -10.98 10.51
N HIS A 41 -3.83 -11.76 10.26
CA HIS A 41 -2.48 -11.24 10.02
C HIS A 41 -2.05 -11.28 8.55
N GLY A 42 -2.67 -12.14 7.74
CA GLY A 42 -2.24 -12.40 6.37
C GLY A 42 -2.14 -11.13 5.51
N SER A 43 -3.15 -10.26 5.56
CA SER A 43 -3.17 -9.04 4.74
C SER A 43 -2.06 -8.05 5.11
N LEU A 44 -1.74 -7.91 6.40
CA LEU A 44 -0.65 -7.04 6.86
C LEU A 44 0.71 -7.63 6.47
N LEU A 45 0.91 -8.94 6.64
CA LEU A 45 2.16 -9.60 6.26
C LEU A 45 2.40 -9.50 4.76
N LEU A 46 1.37 -9.69 3.94
CA LEU A 46 1.49 -9.54 2.49
C LEU A 46 1.79 -8.08 2.11
N LEU A 47 1.18 -7.11 2.78
CA LEU A 47 1.49 -5.69 2.59
C LEU A 47 2.95 -5.38 2.94
N LEU A 48 3.45 -5.89 4.07
CA LEU A 48 4.84 -5.71 4.49
C LEU A 48 5.82 -6.39 3.53
N TYR A 49 5.51 -7.58 3.05
CA TYR A 49 6.29 -8.29 2.03
C TYR A 49 6.45 -7.44 0.77
N TRP A 50 5.37 -6.81 0.30
CA TRP A 50 5.43 -5.94 -0.89
C TRP A 50 6.01 -4.56 -0.64
N ALA A 51 5.94 -4.04 0.58
CA ALA A 51 6.65 -2.82 0.97
C ALA A 51 8.18 -3.02 1.06
N ALA A 52 8.64 -4.24 1.35
CA ALA A 52 10.04 -4.53 1.59
C ALA A 52 10.99 -4.14 0.43
N PRO A 53 10.70 -4.43 -0.86
CA PRO A 53 11.54 -3.95 -1.97
C PRO A 53 11.82 -2.44 -1.97
N ALA A 54 10.81 -1.62 -1.69
CA ALA A 54 10.95 -0.17 -1.66
C ALA A 54 11.75 0.29 -0.43
N LEU A 55 11.44 -0.27 0.75
CA LEU A 55 12.07 0.10 2.02
C LEU A 55 13.52 -0.38 2.11
N VAL A 56 13.79 -1.62 1.71
CA VAL A 56 15.15 -2.19 1.66
C VAL A 56 15.98 -1.47 0.61
N GLY A 57 15.41 -1.18 -0.57
CA GLY A 57 16.09 -0.36 -1.58
C GLY A 57 16.43 1.03 -1.06
N LEU A 58 15.52 1.67 -0.32
CA LEU A 58 15.75 3.00 0.25
C LEU A 58 16.85 2.95 1.32
N LEU A 59 16.80 1.98 2.22
CA LEU A 59 17.82 1.77 3.25
C LEU A 59 19.19 1.49 2.62
N ALA A 60 19.27 0.56 1.68
CA ALA A 60 20.52 0.20 1.00
C ALA A 60 21.11 1.40 0.24
N SER A 61 20.28 2.12 -0.53
CA SER A 61 20.72 3.34 -1.21
C SER A 61 21.21 4.39 -0.21
N SER A 62 20.50 4.63 0.89
CA SER A 62 20.88 5.60 1.91
C SER A 62 22.22 5.24 2.56
N LEU A 63 22.42 3.97 2.91
CA LEU A 63 23.68 3.47 3.49
C LEU A 63 24.89 3.70 2.59
N LEU A 64 24.73 3.60 1.26
CA LEU A 64 25.80 3.92 0.30
C LEU A 64 26.24 5.39 0.34
N PHE A 65 25.39 6.29 0.84
CA PHE A 65 25.68 7.73 0.97
C PHE A 65 25.93 8.17 2.43
N VAL A 66 25.69 7.30 3.42
CA VAL A 66 25.99 7.51 4.85
C VAL A 66 27.50 7.52 5.12
N SER A 67 28.34 7.04 4.20
CA SER A 67 29.81 7.20 4.30
C SER A 67 30.26 8.66 4.39
N GLN A 68 29.41 9.63 4.02
CA GLN A 68 29.64 11.06 4.25
C GLN A 68 29.30 11.53 5.68
N ALA A 69 28.63 10.71 6.50
CA ALA A 69 28.00 11.13 7.75
C ALA A 69 28.78 10.77 9.02
N ASP A 70 29.62 9.72 9.03
CA ASP A 70 30.56 9.48 10.14
C ASP A 70 31.57 8.36 9.84
N GLY A 71 32.86 8.59 10.11
CA GLY A 71 33.93 7.58 10.04
C GLY A 71 33.92 6.54 11.16
N ARG A 72 32.76 6.32 11.80
CA ARG A 72 32.61 5.49 13.01
C ARG A 72 32.08 4.08 12.76
N LEU A 73 31.38 3.84 11.66
CA LEU A 73 30.73 2.55 11.35
C LEU A 73 31.54 1.65 10.41
N ILE A 74 32.42 2.24 9.60
CA ILE A 74 33.25 1.54 8.62
C ILE A 74 34.69 1.99 8.89
N SER A 75 35.56 1.07 9.33
CA SER A 75 36.97 1.41 9.49
C SER A 75 37.54 1.79 8.13
N ALA A 76 38.20 2.95 8.04
CA ALA A 76 38.99 3.29 6.88
C ALA A 76 40.15 2.28 6.77
N HIS A 77 40.00 1.27 5.90
CA HIS A 77 41.09 0.38 5.52
C HIS A 77 41.54 0.75 4.10
N CYS A 78 42.50 1.67 4.03
CA CYS A 78 43.12 2.11 2.78
C CYS A 78 44.48 1.41 2.60
N HIS A 79 44.76 0.91 1.39
CA HIS A 79 46.08 0.45 0.94
C HIS A 79 46.61 1.39 -0.16
N GLY A 80 46.74 2.70 0.12
CA GLY A 80 47.26 3.70 -0.82
C GLY A 80 46.47 5.01 -0.84
N ALA A 81 46.71 5.84 -1.86
CA ALA A 81 46.01 7.11 -2.11
C ALA A 81 44.52 6.85 -2.41
N CYS A 82 43.73 6.71 -1.35
CA CYS A 82 42.29 6.52 -1.43
C CYS A 82 41.63 7.87 -1.15
N GLU A 83 41.07 8.48 -2.19
CA GLU A 83 40.09 9.56 -2.01
C GLU A 83 38.72 8.94 -1.65
N GLU A 84 37.90 9.68 -0.89
CA GLU A 84 36.53 9.27 -0.58
C GLU A 84 35.70 9.20 -1.88
N HIS A 85 35.50 8.00 -2.41
CA HIS A 85 34.67 7.80 -3.60
C HIS A 85 33.25 7.40 -3.19
N VAL A 86 32.36 8.39 -3.15
CA VAL A 86 30.92 8.15 -3.19
C VAL A 86 30.59 7.60 -4.59
N PRO A 87 29.66 6.64 -4.74
CA PRO A 87 29.24 6.13 -6.05
C PRO A 87 28.40 7.19 -6.79
N LEU A 88 29.04 8.31 -7.16
CA LEU A 88 28.47 9.34 -8.01
C LEU A 88 28.54 8.86 -9.45
N LEU A 89 27.43 9.02 -10.17
CA LEU A 89 27.44 8.79 -11.61
C LEU A 89 28.35 9.83 -12.26
N SER A 90 29.35 9.37 -13.00
CA SER A 90 30.27 10.23 -13.76
C SER A 90 29.59 10.94 -14.93
N VAL A 91 28.36 10.54 -15.26
CA VAL A 91 27.56 11.09 -16.35
C VAL A 91 26.39 11.88 -15.77
N ASP A 92 26.46 13.20 -15.85
CA ASP A 92 25.44 14.13 -15.34
C ASP A 92 24.04 13.83 -15.88
N ALA A 93 23.95 13.43 -17.15
CA ALA A 93 22.69 13.08 -17.79
C ALA A 93 21.97 11.92 -17.08
N LEU A 94 22.70 10.93 -16.53
CA LEU A 94 22.09 9.82 -15.79
C LEU A 94 21.58 10.26 -14.42
N ALA A 95 22.33 11.12 -13.72
CA ALA A 95 21.89 11.66 -12.43
C ALA A 95 20.64 12.55 -12.60
N ILE A 96 20.63 13.43 -13.61
CA ILE A 96 19.47 14.25 -13.96
C ILE A 96 18.31 13.35 -14.38
N GLY A 97 18.55 12.35 -15.23
CA GLY A 97 17.54 11.39 -15.68
C GLY A 97 16.89 10.65 -14.51
N GLY A 98 17.68 10.18 -13.55
CA GLY A 98 17.19 9.56 -12.32
C GLY A 98 16.28 10.46 -11.51
N LEU A 99 16.69 11.72 -11.33
CA LEU A 99 15.88 12.72 -10.63
C LEU A 99 14.57 13.02 -11.36
N VAL A 100 14.61 13.15 -12.68
CA VAL A 100 13.42 13.39 -13.53
C VAL A 100 12.47 12.20 -13.46
N ILE A 101 12.96 10.97 -13.58
CA ILE A 101 12.13 9.76 -13.50
C ILE A 101 11.50 9.65 -12.11
N ALA A 102 12.26 9.84 -11.04
CA ALA A 102 11.75 9.82 -9.68
C ALA A 102 10.68 10.91 -9.47
N GLY A 103 10.96 12.13 -9.94
CA GLY A 103 10.03 13.25 -9.88
C GLY A 103 8.74 12.98 -10.63
N LEU A 104 8.82 12.48 -11.88
CA LEU A 104 7.66 12.10 -12.68
C LEU A 104 6.86 10.97 -12.01
N LEU A 105 7.53 9.97 -11.46
CA LEU A 105 6.88 8.87 -10.74
C LEU A 105 6.09 9.41 -9.54
N VAL A 106 6.72 10.25 -8.72
CA VAL A 106 6.07 10.88 -7.56
C VAL A 106 4.89 11.75 -8.01
N LEU A 107 5.04 12.55 -9.07
CA LEU A 107 3.96 13.37 -9.61
C LEU A 107 2.78 12.54 -10.10
N VAL A 108 3.03 11.45 -10.84
CA VAL A 108 1.98 10.54 -11.32
C VAL A 108 1.28 9.84 -10.16
N LEU A 109 2.03 9.35 -9.17
CA LEU A 109 1.47 8.72 -7.98
C LEU A 109 0.65 9.71 -7.16
N LEU A 110 1.17 10.93 -6.94
CA LEU A 110 0.49 11.99 -6.22
C LEU A 110 -0.77 12.43 -6.95
N PHE A 111 -0.72 12.62 -8.28
CA PHE A 111 -1.88 12.98 -9.08
C PHE A 111 -2.97 11.89 -9.00
N ASN A 112 -2.61 10.62 -9.19
CA ASN A 112 -3.54 9.51 -9.06
C ASN A 112 -4.11 9.38 -7.65
N PHE A 113 -3.29 9.63 -6.62
CA PHE A 113 -3.71 9.63 -5.22
C PHE A 113 -4.69 10.76 -4.94
N LEU A 114 -4.39 11.99 -5.35
CA LEU A 114 -5.25 13.16 -5.20
C LEU A 114 -6.56 13.01 -5.98
N GLN A 115 -6.53 12.46 -7.19
CA GLN A 115 -7.73 12.16 -7.96
C GLN A 115 -8.61 11.11 -7.25
N GLN A 116 -8.00 10.03 -6.75
CA GLN A 116 -8.73 9.00 -6.00
C GLN A 116 -9.28 9.55 -4.67
N LEU A 117 -8.53 10.41 -3.99
CA LEU A 117 -9.00 11.14 -2.80
C LEU A 117 -10.18 12.04 -3.12
N ALA A 118 -10.09 12.83 -4.19
CA ALA A 118 -11.15 13.76 -4.59
C ALA A 118 -12.42 13.00 -4.96
N LYS A 119 -12.31 11.93 -5.76
CA LYS A 119 -13.43 11.05 -6.13
C LYS A 119 -14.02 10.37 -4.89
N GLY A 120 -13.19 9.77 -4.05
CA GLY A 120 -13.62 9.11 -2.82
C GLY A 120 -14.28 10.07 -1.83
N ARG A 121 -13.75 11.29 -1.68
CA ARG A 121 -14.33 12.34 -0.83
C ARG A 121 -15.63 12.87 -1.40
N SER A 122 -15.73 13.05 -2.71
CA SER A 122 -16.96 13.47 -3.38
C SER A 122 -18.07 12.44 -3.17
N MET A 123 -17.77 11.17 -3.43
CA MET A 123 -18.70 10.06 -3.22
C MET A 123 -19.12 9.94 -1.75
N PHE A 124 -18.15 10.02 -0.82
CA PHE A 124 -18.43 10.01 0.61
C PHE A 124 -19.37 11.14 1.03
N LYS A 125 -19.12 12.38 0.56
CA LYS A 125 -19.98 13.54 0.86
C LYS A 125 -21.39 13.36 0.29
N GLN A 126 -21.51 12.84 -0.93
CA GLN A 126 -22.80 12.59 -1.56
C GLN A 126 -23.63 11.60 -0.73
N PHE A 127 -23.04 10.47 -0.33
CA PHE A 127 -23.74 9.53 0.54
C PHE A 127 -24.02 10.11 1.93
N GLU A 128 -23.07 10.86 2.51
CA GLU A 128 -23.28 11.49 3.82
C GLU A 128 -24.51 12.41 3.82
N LEU A 129 -24.73 13.20 2.75
CA LEU A 129 -25.90 14.08 2.60
C LEU A 129 -27.23 13.32 2.42
N MET A 130 -27.19 12.10 1.88
CA MET A 130 -28.37 11.27 1.64
C MET A 130 -28.66 10.30 2.78
N THR A 131 -27.91 10.37 3.89
CA THR A 131 -27.98 9.38 4.97
C THR A 131 -28.34 9.98 6.32
N GLU A 132 -29.05 9.19 7.11
CA GLU A 132 -29.29 9.49 8.52
C GLU A 132 -28.21 8.82 9.37
N THR A 133 -27.71 9.52 10.40
CA THR A 133 -26.76 8.91 11.34
C THR A 133 -27.50 8.05 12.35
N ARG A 134 -27.18 6.75 12.39
CA ARG A 134 -27.65 5.81 13.40
C ARG A 134 -26.48 5.28 14.23
N PRO A 135 -26.70 4.72 15.43
CA PRO A 135 -25.65 4.08 16.20
C PRO A 135 -24.98 2.98 15.36
N GLY A 136 -23.66 3.09 15.15
CA GLY A 136 -22.87 2.11 14.41
C GLY A 136 -22.75 2.33 12.90
N PHE A 137 -23.72 2.96 12.22
CA PHE A 137 -23.72 3.08 10.75
C PHE A 137 -24.46 4.33 10.21
N ARG A 138 -24.40 4.54 8.90
CA ARG A 138 -25.16 5.56 8.15
C ARG A 138 -26.30 4.88 7.41
N PHE A 139 -27.54 5.26 7.72
CA PHE A 139 -28.73 4.71 7.10
C PHE A 139 -29.02 5.41 5.77
N LEU A 140 -29.13 4.64 4.69
CA LEU A 140 -29.44 5.09 3.35
C LEU A 140 -30.85 4.66 2.96
N ASP A 141 -31.70 5.61 2.56
CA ASP A 141 -33.09 5.30 2.17
C ASP A 141 -33.22 4.70 0.75
N ALA A 142 -32.46 3.64 0.47
CA ALA A 142 -32.48 2.90 -0.80
C ALA A 142 -33.15 1.54 -0.64
N ARG A 143 -33.93 1.10 -1.65
CA ARG A 143 -34.65 -0.19 -1.63
C ARG A 143 -33.75 -1.35 -2.02
N GLU A 144 -32.70 -1.10 -2.79
CA GLU A 144 -31.71 -2.09 -3.18
C GLU A 144 -30.91 -2.52 -1.94
N PRO A 145 -30.86 -3.83 -1.60
CA PRO A 145 -30.03 -4.31 -0.49
C PRO A 145 -28.56 -4.01 -0.73
N ALA A 146 -27.94 -3.22 0.15
CA ALA A 146 -26.55 -2.82 0.06
C ALA A 146 -25.97 -2.50 1.44
N VAL A 147 -24.72 -2.92 1.63
CA VAL A 147 -23.84 -2.51 2.71
C VAL A 147 -22.47 -2.26 2.14
N PHE A 148 -21.77 -1.26 2.65
CA PHE A 148 -20.39 -0.99 2.28
C PHE A 148 -19.70 -0.04 3.26
N THR A 149 -18.37 -0.12 3.32
CA THR A 149 -17.52 0.79 4.07
C THR A 149 -16.79 1.78 3.16
N LEU A 150 -17.07 3.09 3.30
CA LEU A 150 -16.40 4.15 2.55
C LEU A 150 -15.49 5.02 3.42
N GLY A 151 -14.44 5.52 2.78
CA GLY A 151 -13.45 6.39 3.38
C GLY A 151 -12.17 5.64 3.69
N TRP A 152 -11.08 6.39 3.81
CA TRP A 152 -9.77 5.80 4.01
C TRP A 152 -9.28 5.98 5.45
N TRP A 153 -9.22 7.22 5.95
CA TRP A 153 -8.64 7.49 7.29
C TRP A 153 -9.67 7.36 8.40
N SER A 154 -10.90 7.77 8.10
CA SER A 154 -12.06 7.70 8.98
C SER A 154 -13.21 6.96 8.29
N PRO A 155 -13.04 5.65 7.97
CA PRO A 155 -14.05 4.89 7.27
C PRO A 155 -15.39 4.85 8.03
N ARG A 156 -16.50 4.83 7.29
CA ARG A 156 -17.86 4.72 7.83
C ARG A 156 -18.63 3.64 7.07
N VAL A 157 -19.45 2.90 7.83
CA VAL A 157 -20.35 1.86 7.32
C VAL A 157 -21.65 2.52 6.87
N PHE A 158 -22.12 2.16 5.68
CA PHE A 158 -23.39 2.60 5.10
C PHE A 158 -24.29 1.38 4.88
N ILE A 159 -25.57 1.52 5.22
CA ILE A 159 -26.55 0.42 5.13
C ILE A 159 -27.84 0.94 4.50
N SER A 160 -28.35 0.23 3.50
CA SER A 160 -29.62 0.57 2.88
C SER A 160 -30.83 0.07 3.66
N ARG A 161 -31.98 0.74 3.51
CA ARG A 161 -33.29 0.25 3.96
C ARG A 161 -33.57 -1.16 3.45
N GLY A 162 -33.30 -1.43 2.17
CA GLY A 162 -33.49 -2.75 1.56
C GLY A 162 -32.77 -3.87 2.29
N LEU A 163 -31.54 -3.63 2.75
CA LEU A 163 -30.80 -4.64 3.51
C LEU A 163 -31.38 -4.85 4.91
N LEU A 164 -31.74 -3.76 5.61
CA LEU A 164 -32.35 -3.82 6.94
C LEU A 164 -33.68 -4.56 6.94
N GLU A 165 -34.47 -4.43 5.87
CA GLU A 165 -35.75 -5.12 5.70
C GLU A 165 -35.59 -6.58 5.27
N SER A 166 -34.48 -6.94 4.63
CA SER A 166 -34.24 -8.28 4.07
C SER A 166 -33.50 -9.22 5.03
N CYS A 167 -32.85 -8.70 6.07
CA CYS A 167 -32.06 -9.49 7.02
C CYS A 167 -32.73 -9.59 8.39
N SER A 168 -32.62 -10.76 9.02
CA SER A 168 -32.88 -10.92 10.46
C SER A 168 -31.90 -10.09 11.29
N ARG A 169 -32.21 -9.91 12.58
CA ARG A 169 -31.34 -9.16 13.51
C ARG A 169 -29.98 -9.83 13.66
N GLU A 170 -29.97 -11.15 13.70
CA GLU A 170 -28.77 -11.97 13.84
C GLU A 170 -27.89 -11.85 12.58
N GLN A 171 -28.49 -11.92 11.38
CA GLN A 171 -27.76 -11.70 10.13
C GLN A 171 -27.19 -10.28 10.04
N LEU A 172 -27.96 -9.28 10.45
CA LEU A 172 -27.51 -7.90 10.43
C LEU A 172 -26.34 -7.66 11.40
N ALA A 173 -26.35 -8.29 12.57
CA ALA A 173 -25.24 -8.20 13.53
C ALA A 173 -23.94 -8.72 12.93
N VAL A 174 -23.97 -9.90 12.30
CA VAL A 174 -22.79 -10.49 11.62
C VAL A 174 -22.28 -9.58 10.50
N ILE A 175 -23.18 -9.04 9.67
CA ILE A 175 -22.81 -8.10 8.58
C ILE A 175 -22.16 -6.83 9.16
N LEU A 176 -22.73 -6.28 10.25
CA LEU A 176 -22.20 -5.10 10.92
C LEU A 176 -20.81 -5.35 11.51
N ASP A 177 -20.58 -6.50 12.13
CA ASP A 177 -19.29 -6.87 12.70
C ASP A 177 -18.24 -7.03 11.60
N HIS A 178 -18.59 -7.64 10.46
CA HIS A 178 -17.73 -7.73 9.28
C HIS A 178 -17.30 -6.33 8.77
N GLU A 179 -18.25 -5.43 8.56
CA GLU A 179 -17.97 -4.08 8.05
C GLU A 179 -17.22 -3.21 9.07
N GLN A 180 -17.52 -3.38 10.35
CA GLN A 180 -16.81 -2.73 11.42
C GLN A 180 -15.36 -3.24 11.49
N ALA A 181 -15.10 -4.51 11.19
CA ALA A 181 -13.75 -5.05 11.07
C ALA A 181 -12.96 -4.38 9.93
N HIS A 182 -13.56 -4.20 8.75
CA HIS A 182 -12.94 -3.43 7.65
C HIS A 182 -12.56 -2.01 8.09
N ARG A 183 -13.48 -1.34 8.79
CA ARG A 183 -13.26 0.01 9.32
C ARG A 183 -12.11 0.06 10.32
N GLN A 184 -12.09 -0.85 11.31
CA GLN A 184 -11.04 -0.88 12.34
C GLN A 184 -9.66 -1.18 11.75
N ARG A 185 -9.60 -2.11 10.79
CA ARG A 185 -8.38 -2.53 10.10
C ARG A 185 -7.91 -1.56 9.01
N LYS A 186 -8.77 -0.61 8.62
CA LYS A 186 -8.53 0.37 7.54
C LYS A 186 -8.15 -0.30 6.22
N ASP A 187 -8.89 -1.35 5.85
CA ASP A 187 -8.52 -2.18 4.70
C ASP A 187 -8.48 -1.38 3.39
N ASN A 188 -9.35 -0.38 3.20
CA ASN A 188 -9.27 0.56 2.07
C ASN A 188 -7.88 1.21 1.91
N LEU A 189 -7.22 1.60 3.01
CA LEU A 189 -5.87 2.16 2.98
C LEU A 189 -4.82 1.07 2.68
N ARG A 190 -4.98 -0.14 3.26
CA ARG A 190 -4.06 -1.26 2.99
C ARG A 190 -4.06 -1.64 1.51
N LEU A 191 -5.24 -1.75 0.90
CA LEU A 191 -5.42 -2.03 -0.52
C LEU A 191 -4.79 -0.95 -1.40
N LEU A 192 -4.96 0.32 -1.01
CA LEU A 192 -4.32 1.44 -1.70
C LEU A 192 -2.79 1.36 -1.64
N LEU A 193 -2.23 1.10 -0.45
CA LEU A 193 -0.78 0.97 -0.26
C LEU A 193 -0.20 -0.21 -1.05
N GLY A 194 -0.85 -1.37 -1.05
CA GLY A 194 -0.36 -2.49 -1.87
C GLY A 194 -0.43 -2.21 -3.37
N ARG A 195 -1.34 -1.36 -3.85
CA ARG A 195 -1.31 -0.88 -5.25
C ARG A 195 -0.07 -0.02 -5.52
N VAL A 196 0.37 0.79 -4.57
CA VAL A 196 1.60 1.60 -4.69
C VAL A 196 2.84 0.70 -4.66
N PHE A 197 2.93 -0.22 -3.70
CA PHE A 197 4.12 -1.06 -3.55
C PHE A 197 4.29 -2.11 -4.66
N THR A 198 3.21 -2.48 -5.35
CA THR A 198 3.23 -3.39 -6.51
C THR A 198 3.34 -2.67 -7.86
N LEU A 199 3.67 -1.37 -7.88
CA LEU A 199 3.71 -0.55 -9.10
C LEU A 199 4.64 -1.11 -10.20
N PHE A 200 5.81 -1.61 -9.81
CA PHE A 200 6.79 -2.20 -10.74
C PHE A 200 6.48 -3.65 -11.12
N VAL A 201 5.41 -4.24 -10.59
CA VAL A 201 5.00 -5.62 -10.92
C VAL A 201 4.02 -5.60 -12.09
N PRO A 202 4.41 -6.09 -13.28
CA PRO A 202 3.60 -5.93 -14.48
C PRO A 202 2.43 -6.91 -14.56
N GLY A 203 1.39 -6.50 -15.30
CA GLY A 203 0.37 -7.37 -15.88
C GLY A 203 -0.45 -8.18 -14.87
N ASP A 204 -0.64 -9.46 -15.19
CA ASP A 204 -1.44 -10.41 -14.41
C ASP A 204 -0.89 -10.66 -13.02
N ARG A 205 0.44 -10.69 -12.84
CA ARG A 205 1.05 -10.91 -11.52
C ARG A 205 0.65 -9.80 -10.55
N GLY A 206 0.74 -8.55 -10.97
CA GLY A 206 0.32 -7.41 -10.15
C GLY A 206 -1.17 -7.46 -9.82
N ARG A 207 -2.02 -7.91 -10.76
CA ARG A 207 -3.46 -8.11 -10.49
C ARG A 207 -3.70 -9.24 -9.48
N GLN A 208 -3.03 -10.36 -9.64
CA GLN A 208 -3.14 -11.51 -8.74
C GLN A 208 -2.74 -11.14 -7.32
N ILE A 209 -1.63 -10.43 -7.14
CA ILE A 209 -1.18 -9.99 -5.81
C ILE A 209 -2.22 -9.09 -5.13
N ARG A 210 -2.79 -8.14 -5.86
CA ARG A 210 -3.84 -7.26 -5.31
C ARG A 210 -5.12 -8.03 -4.99
N HIS A 211 -5.46 -9.03 -5.79
CA HIS A 211 -6.57 -9.92 -5.52
C HIS A 211 -6.33 -10.76 -4.27
N ASP A 212 -5.16 -11.37 -4.12
CA ASP A 212 -4.79 -12.13 -2.91
C ASP A 212 -4.82 -11.23 -1.66
N MET A 213 -4.37 -9.98 -1.78
CA MET A 213 -4.44 -9.03 -0.66
C MET A 213 -5.88 -8.63 -0.31
N HIS A 214 -6.77 -8.52 -1.31
CA HIS A 214 -8.19 -8.33 -1.09
C HIS A 214 -8.81 -9.54 -0.39
N LEU A 215 -8.52 -10.75 -0.87
CA LEU A 215 -8.99 -11.99 -0.28
C LEU A 215 -8.63 -12.09 1.21
N LEU A 216 -7.37 -11.81 1.56
CA LEU A 216 -6.90 -11.80 2.95
C LEU A 216 -7.54 -10.67 3.80
N CYS A 217 -8.03 -9.60 3.17
CA CYS A 217 -8.82 -8.60 3.89
C CYS A 217 -10.21 -9.15 4.22
N GLU A 218 -10.89 -9.78 3.26
CA GLU A 218 -12.22 -10.40 3.43
C GLU A 218 -12.19 -11.53 4.47
N GLU A 219 -11.28 -12.51 4.31
CA GLU A 219 -11.17 -13.67 5.21
C GLU A 219 -10.97 -13.25 6.68
N ALA A 220 -10.23 -12.16 6.89
CA ALA A 220 -10.00 -11.62 8.22
C ALA A 220 -11.22 -10.92 8.82
N CYS A 221 -12.05 -10.27 8.00
CA CYS A 221 -13.30 -9.68 8.43
C CYS A 221 -14.34 -10.77 8.71
N ASP A 222 -14.42 -11.79 7.84
CA ASP A 222 -15.26 -12.98 8.04
C ASP A 222 -14.90 -13.72 9.33
N PHE A 223 -13.60 -13.86 9.62
CA PHE A 223 -13.14 -14.47 10.86
C PHE A 223 -13.59 -13.69 12.10
N VAL A 224 -13.58 -12.36 12.06
CA VAL A 224 -14.04 -11.51 13.16
C VAL A 224 -15.56 -11.57 13.32
N ALA A 225 -16.30 -11.64 12.22
CA ALA A 225 -17.77 -11.68 12.23
C ALA A 225 -18.35 -13.06 12.60
N GLY A 226 -17.60 -14.13 12.35
CA GLY A 226 -18.02 -15.51 12.63
C GLY A 226 -17.58 -16.07 13.98
N GLY A 227 -16.77 -15.34 14.75
CA GLY A 227 -16.28 -15.74 16.08
C GLY A 227 -17.04 -15.04 17.21
#